data_AF-A0A0E3RQM8-F1
#
_entry.id   AF-A0A0E3RQM8-F1
#
_cell.length_a   1.000
_cell.length_b   1.000
_cell.length_c   1.000
_cell.angle_alpha   90.00
_cell.angle_beta   90.00
_cell.angle_gamma   90.00
#
_symmetry.space_group_name_H-M   'P 1'
#
loop_
_entity.id
_entity.type
_entity.pdbx_description
1 polymer ?
#
loop_
_entity_poly.entity_id
_entity_poly.type
_entity_poly.pdbx_seq_one_letter_code
_entity_poly.pdbx_strand_id
1 'polypeptide(L)'
;MILTYKVKHNQDFSEELRKAQKVVEFCIKHQTQKTSPNPSPVQNNASSDPQFPIYPLSSPLSSSFSTSSESFREFSTILSVPKFLDSLSMPDPLTVSGSFSPEDVKHIGLKSIISGQIIKKYSQNQNLRSIKNVKLIIPSKAVSVDRNERTLFIPCLKLLLNYRFSNNFNKVSQIEIDNVYAYVAVVFPDEEPESFGYYIGVDRNTMGHIAVVADPDSGKVWKLGKMRYHIHQKYQNIMNRLSNSGKNQTAGGHPTLKDGVCFGPPARLLGDR
;
A
#
# COMPACT_ATOMS: atom_id res chain seq x y z
N MET A 1 13.04 9.69 5.43
CA MET A 1 12.06 9.12 6.38
C MET A 1 10.66 9.66 6.11
N ILE A 2 9.58 8.86 6.25
CA ILE A 2 8.19 9.34 6.11
C ILE A 2 7.52 9.46 7.49
N LEU A 3 6.99 10.65 7.79
CA LEU A 3 6.25 10.92 9.03
C LEU A 3 4.83 11.39 8.72
N THR A 4 3.85 10.98 9.53
CA THR A 4 2.45 11.40 9.37
C THR A 4 2.04 12.31 10.52
N TYR A 5 1.67 13.55 10.19
CA TYR A 5 1.21 14.54 11.17
C TYR A 5 -0.31 14.68 11.13
N LYS A 6 -0.90 14.83 12.31
CA LYS A 6 -2.35 15.02 12.47
C LYS A 6 -2.65 16.51 12.65
N VAL A 7 -3.47 17.08 11.76
CA VAL A 7 -3.85 18.49 11.74
C VAL A 7 -5.36 18.61 11.80
N LYS A 8 -5.91 19.43 12.69
CA LYS A 8 -7.36 19.66 12.79
C LYS A 8 -7.78 20.70 11.74
N HIS A 9 -8.80 20.41 10.92
CA HIS A 9 -9.21 21.28 9.81
C HIS A 9 -10.46 22.15 10.09
N ASN A 10 -11.25 21.84 11.13
CA ASN A 10 -12.45 22.60 11.53
C ASN A 10 -13.51 22.84 10.42
N GLN A 11 -13.43 22.11 9.32
CA GLN A 11 -14.37 22.17 8.19
C GLN A 11 -15.16 20.87 8.10
N ASP A 12 -16.44 20.96 7.75
CA ASP A 12 -17.29 19.79 7.54
C ASP A 12 -17.06 19.20 6.14
N PHE A 13 -16.69 17.92 6.10
CA PHE A 13 -16.52 17.13 4.88
C PHE A 13 -17.47 15.93 4.82
N SER A 14 -18.56 15.95 5.61
CA SER A 14 -19.51 14.84 5.73
C SER A 14 -20.11 14.45 4.37
N GLU A 15 -20.43 15.43 3.52
CA GLU A 15 -20.99 15.19 2.19
C GLU A 15 -19.98 14.59 1.22
N GLU A 16 -18.74 15.09 1.20
CA GLU A 16 -17.64 14.53 0.42
C GLU A 16 -17.31 13.11 0.85
N LEU A 17 -17.33 12.83 2.15
CA LEU A 17 -17.07 11.52 2.72
C LEU A 17 -18.21 10.54 2.40
N ARG A 18 -19.46 11.00 2.42
CA ARG A 18 -20.61 10.20 1.96
C ARG A 18 -20.52 9.88 0.46
N LYS A 19 -20.10 10.85 -0.37
CA LYS A 19 -19.84 10.61 -1.79
C LYS A 19 -18.68 9.63 -1.99
N ALA A 20 -17.62 9.73 -1.20
CA ALA A 20 -16.50 8.81 -1.22
C ALA A 20 -16.92 7.37 -0.85
N GLN A 21 -17.80 7.20 0.14
CA GLN A 21 -18.39 5.90 0.47
C GLN A 21 -19.15 5.30 -0.72
N LYS A 22 -19.99 6.10 -1.41
CA LYS A 22 -20.69 5.64 -2.63
C LYS A 22 -19.74 5.19 -3.74
N VAL A 23 -18.61 5.88 -3.92
CA VAL A 23 -17.56 5.48 -4.88
C VAL A 23 -16.98 4.11 -4.49
N VAL A 24 -16.72 3.88 -3.21
CA VAL A 24 -16.21 2.59 -2.71
C VAL A 24 -17.23 1.48 -2.90
N GLU A 25 -18.50 1.72 -2.57
CA GLU A 25 -19.57 0.75 -2.80
C GLU A 25 -19.71 0.38 -4.28
N PHE A 26 -19.57 1.37 -5.18
CA PHE A 26 -19.54 1.14 -6.62
C PHE A 26 -18.37 0.22 -7.01
N CYS A 27 -17.16 0.48 -6.51
CA CYS A 27 -16.00 -0.37 -6.76
C CYS A 27 -16.23 -1.83 -6.29
N ILE A 28 -16.79 -2.03 -5.10
CA ILE A 28 -17.05 -3.37 -4.54
C ILE A 28 -18.10 -4.12 -5.38
N LYS A 29 -19.22 -3.46 -5.73
CA LYS A 29 -20.30 -4.06 -6.55
C LYS A 29 -19.80 -4.52 -7.93
N HIS A 30 -18.99 -3.69 -8.59
CA HIS A 30 -18.47 -4.04 -9.91
C HIS A 30 -17.21 -4.91 -9.87
N GLN A 31 -16.58 -5.10 -8.70
CA GLN A 31 -15.53 -6.10 -8.51
C GLN A 31 -16.10 -7.52 -8.54
N THR A 32 -17.24 -7.76 -7.87
CA THR A 32 -17.89 -9.08 -7.82
C THR A 32 -18.34 -9.61 -9.19
N GLN A 33 -18.64 -8.73 -10.15
CA GLN A 33 -19.04 -9.12 -11.50
C GLN A 33 -17.86 -9.65 -12.35
N LYS A 34 -16.61 -9.27 -12.02
CA LYS A 34 -15.40 -9.78 -12.70
C LYS A 34 -14.98 -11.17 -12.22
N THR A 35 -15.44 -11.60 -11.05
CA THR A 35 -15.08 -12.90 -10.43
C THR A 35 -16.12 -14.00 -10.67
N SER A 36 -17.21 -13.70 -11.39
CA SER A 36 -18.10 -14.72 -11.93
C SER A 36 -17.38 -15.47 -13.05
N PRO A 37 -17.07 -16.77 -12.93
CA PRO A 37 -16.50 -17.52 -14.03
C PRO A 37 -17.59 -17.70 -15.08
N ASN A 38 -17.49 -16.97 -16.18
CA ASN A 38 -18.17 -17.40 -17.40
C ASN A 38 -17.50 -18.71 -17.83
N PRO A 39 -18.21 -19.86 -17.88
CA PRO A 39 -17.63 -21.07 -18.44
C PRO A 39 -17.47 -20.85 -19.94
N SER A 40 -16.23 -20.66 -20.39
CA SER A 40 -15.88 -20.68 -21.81
C SER A 40 -16.30 -22.01 -22.43
N PRO A 41 -16.88 -22.06 -23.64
CA PRO A 41 -17.19 -23.31 -24.30
C PRO A 41 -15.89 -24.04 -24.64
N VAL A 42 -15.75 -25.26 -24.12
CA VAL A 42 -14.73 -26.21 -24.52
C VAL A 42 -14.99 -26.55 -25.99
N GLN A 43 -14.11 -26.10 -26.89
CA GLN A 43 -13.95 -26.71 -28.20
C GLN A 43 -12.70 -27.60 -28.13
N ASN A 44 -12.95 -28.88 -27.94
CA ASN A 44 -12.00 -29.94 -28.26
C ASN A 44 -11.78 -29.92 -29.76
N ASN A 45 -10.53 -29.85 -30.20
CA ASN A 45 -10.10 -30.45 -31.46
C ASN A 45 -8.63 -30.86 -31.34
N ALA A 46 -8.40 -32.13 -31.69
CA ALA A 46 -7.16 -32.86 -31.58
C ALA A 46 -6.20 -32.59 -32.75
N SER A 47 -4.93 -32.98 -32.54
CA SER A 47 -3.85 -33.21 -33.52
C SER A 47 -3.33 -31.96 -34.24
N SER A 48 -2.04 -31.72 -34.46
CA SER A 48 -0.84 -32.58 -34.56
C SER A 48 0.41 -31.68 -34.50
N ASP A 49 1.50 -32.19 -33.90
CA ASP A 49 2.86 -31.63 -34.04
C ASP A 49 3.30 -31.49 -35.50
N PRO A 50 4.20 -30.55 -35.83
CA PRO A 50 5.61 -30.94 -35.95
C PRO A 50 6.63 -29.94 -35.38
N GLN A 51 7.71 -30.52 -34.86
CA GLN A 51 8.98 -29.91 -34.44
C GLN A 51 9.64 -29.06 -35.53
N PHE A 52 10.37 -28.01 -35.15
CA PHE A 52 11.64 -27.58 -35.78
C PHE A 52 12.49 -26.74 -34.77
N PRO A 53 13.82 -26.63 -34.98
CA PRO A 53 14.82 -26.95 -33.95
C PRO A 53 15.50 -25.75 -33.28
N ILE A 54 16.16 -26.07 -32.16
CA ILE A 54 17.11 -25.24 -31.40
C ILE A 54 18.42 -25.11 -32.20
N TYR A 55 18.96 -23.88 -32.34
CA TYR A 55 20.41 -23.62 -32.41
C TYR A 55 20.77 -22.25 -31.77
N PRO A 56 22.01 -22.08 -31.27
CA PRO A 56 22.29 -21.27 -30.08
C PRO A 56 23.09 -19.97 -30.34
N LEU A 57 23.05 -19.12 -29.31
CA LEU A 57 24.11 -18.28 -28.74
C LEU A 57 25.40 -18.06 -29.56
N SER A 58 25.65 -16.81 -29.94
CA SER A 58 27.02 -16.24 -29.94
C SER A 58 26.97 -14.70 -29.90
N SER A 59 27.58 -14.15 -28.84
CA SER A 59 28.23 -12.83 -28.82
C SER A 59 29.75 -13.11 -28.93
N PRO A 60 30.62 -12.16 -29.37
CA PRO A 60 31.09 -11.14 -28.42
C PRO A 60 31.61 -9.79 -29.02
N LEU A 61 31.77 -8.83 -28.11
CA LEU A 61 32.80 -7.77 -27.99
C LEU A 61 33.04 -6.73 -29.11
N SER A 62 32.87 -5.45 -28.75
CA SER A 62 33.90 -4.36 -28.70
C SER A 62 33.19 -3.01 -28.47
N SER A 63 33.44 -2.29 -27.37
CA SER A 63 34.44 -1.20 -27.21
C SER A 63 34.43 -0.22 -28.40
N SER A 64 34.00 1.04 -28.30
CA SER A 64 34.64 2.12 -27.53
C SER A 64 33.90 3.46 -27.78
N PHE A 65 33.96 4.39 -26.82
CA PHE A 65 34.22 5.85 -26.96
C PHE A 65 33.80 6.54 -28.29
N SER A 66 33.06 7.65 -28.36
CA SER A 66 33.12 8.89 -27.56
C SER A 66 32.02 9.88 -28.00
N THR A 67 31.61 10.71 -27.04
CA THR A 67 31.15 12.12 -27.11
C THR A 67 30.83 12.77 -28.46
N SER A 68 29.64 13.38 -28.56
CA SER A 68 29.51 14.84 -28.77
C SER A 68 28.06 15.34 -28.57
N SER A 69 27.96 16.46 -27.86
CA SER A 69 26.95 17.54 -27.99
C SER A 69 26.60 17.82 -29.46
N GLU A 70 25.40 18.26 -29.87
CA GLU A 70 24.72 19.50 -29.50
C GLU A 70 23.22 19.44 -29.86
N SER A 71 22.47 20.27 -29.14
CA SER A 71 21.14 20.78 -29.47
C SER A 71 21.08 21.50 -30.83
N PHE A 72 19.94 21.47 -31.53
CA PHE A 72 19.07 22.63 -31.80
C PHE A 72 18.02 22.37 -32.90
N ARG A 73 16.77 22.79 -32.57
CA ARG A 73 15.69 23.36 -33.40
C ARG A 73 15.02 22.48 -34.47
N GLU A 74 13.74 22.15 -34.30
CA GLU A 74 12.55 22.94 -34.75
C GLU A 74 12.55 23.19 -36.26
N PHE A 75 11.59 22.58 -36.98
CA PHE A 75 10.73 23.27 -37.95
C PHE A 75 9.46 22.45 -38.23
N SER A 76 8.33 23.06 -37.95
CA SER A 76 7.01 22.75 -38.51
C SER A 76 6.97 23.19 -39.97
N THR A 77 6.30 22.46 -40.88
CA THR A 77 5.46 23.04 -41.96
C THR A 77 4.54 21.98 -42.56
N ILE A 78 3.30 22.42 -42.75
CA ILE A 78 2.09 21.77 -43.25
C ILE A 78 2.18 21.56 -44.77
N LEU A 79 1.64 20.44 -45.28
CA LEU A 79 1.00 20.43 -46.61
C LEU A 79 -0.15 19.40 -46.68
N SER A 80 -1.18 19.81 -47.41
CA SER A 80 -2.59 19.44 -47.30
C SER A 80 -3.12 18.63 -48.50
N VAL A 81 -3.85 17.52 -48.21
CA VAL A 81 -5.17 17.09 -48.79
C VAL A 81 -5.20 16.65 -50.30
N PRO A 82 -6.13 15.81 -50.87
CA PRO A 82 -7.38 15.19 -50.37
C PRO A 82 -7.67 13.66 -50.63
N LYS A 83 -8.57 13.13 -49.77
CA LYS A 83 -9.79 12.28 -49.95
C LYS A 83 -9.93 11.23 -51.08
N PHE A 84 -10.29 10.01 -50.67
CA PHE A 84 -11.40 9.24 -51.29
C PHE A 84 -12.15 8.42 -50.23
N LEU A 85 -13.47 8.31 -50.39
CA LEU A 85 -14.47 7.74 -49.50
C LEU A 85 -14.81 6.30 -49.95
N ASP A 86 -14.97 5.35 -49.04
CA ASP A 86 -16.11 4.42 -49.11
C ASP A 86 -16.39 3.70 -47.78
N SER A 87 -17.69 3.53 -47.56
CA SER A 87 -18.40 3.00 -46.39
C SER A 87 -18.17 1.50 -46.13
N LEU A 88 -18.28 1.07 -44.87
CA LEU A 88 -19.23 0.05 -44.38
C LEU A 88 -19.06 -0.19 -42.86
N SER A 89 -20.19 -0.37 -42.19
CA SER A 89 -20.41 -0.56 -40.76
C SER A 89 -19.75 -1.79 -40.13
N MET A 90 -19.20 -1.65 -38.91
CA MET A 90 -19.62 -2.38 -37.69
C MET A 90 -19.02 -1.71 -36.44
N PRO A 91 -19.70 -1.72 -35.28
CA PRO A 91 -19.13 -1.19 -34.04
C PRO A 91 -18.07 -2.15 -33.50
N ASP A 92 -16.86 -1.62 -33.27
CA ASP A 92 -15.81 -2.36 -32.56
C ASP A 92 -16.33 -2.80 -31.17
N PRO A 93 -16.20 -4.09 -30.80
CA PRO A 93 -16.49 -4.51 -29.45
C PRO A 93 -15.47 -3.84 -28.54
N LEU A 94 -15.98 -2.98 -27.67
CA LEU A 94 -15.25 -2.31 -26.60
C LEU A 94 -14.23 -3.26 -25.99
N THR A 95 -12.96 -2.97 -26.26
CA THR A 95 -11.81 -3.57 -25.59
C THR A 95 -11.85 -3.06 -24.15
N VAL A 96 -12.56 -3.78 -23.28
CA VAL A 96 -12.65 -3.52 -21.84
C VAL A 96 -11.28 -3.80 -21.22
N SER A 97 -10.40 -2.81 -21.29
CA SER A 97 -9.15 -2.79 -20.53
C SER A 97 -9.49 -2.48 -19.07
N GLY A 98 -9.26 -3.46 -18.20
CA GLY A 98 -9.89 -3.60 -16.89
C GLY A 98 -9.33 -2.70 -15.79
N SER A 99 -9.55 -1.40 -15.85
CA SER A 99 -9.35 -0.48 -14.73
C SER A 99 -10.50 0.51 -14.63
N PHE A 100 -11.11 0.65 -13.45
CA PHE A 100 -12.13 1.68 -13.21
C PHE A 100 -11.52 3.05 -13.42
N SER A 101 -12.22 3.90 -14.16
CA SER A 101 -11.78 5.25 -14.45
C SER A 101 -12.61 6.28 -13.66
N PRO A 102 -12.07 7.47 -13.34
CA PRO A 102 -12.84 8.53 -12.69
C PRO A 102 -14.13 8.90 -13.43
N GLU A 103 -14.21 8.65 -14.74
CA GLU A 103 -15.39 8.86 -15.59
C GLU A 103 -16.58 7.99 -15.15
N ASP A 104 -16.34 6.74 -14.75
CA ASP A 104 -17.39 5.79 -14.36
C ASP A 104 -18.18 6.28 -13.14
N VAL A 105 -17.49 6.99 -12.24
CA VAL A 105 -18.02 7.50 -10.97
C VAL A 105 -18.34 8.99 -11.00
N LYS A 106 -18.29 9.62 -12.18
CA LYS A 106 -18.56 11.05 -12.36
C LYS A 106 -19.96 11.44 -11.89
N HIS A 107 -20.94 10.54 -12.08
CA HIS A 107 -22.34 10.73 -11.66
C HIS A 107 -22.52 10.90 -10.14
N ILE A 108 -21.54 10.49 -9.32
CA ILE A 108 -21.58 10.65 -7.86
C ILE A 108 -21.26 12.09 -7.44
N GLY A 109 -20.56 12.86 -8.28
CA GLY A 109 -20.24 14.26 -8.03
C GLY A 109 -19.09 14.51 -7.03
N LEU A 110 -18.21 13.52 -6.83
CA LEU A 110 -16.93 13.72 -6.14
C LEU A 110 -15.88 14.20 -7.14
N LYS A 111 -14.98 15.10 -6.73
CA LYS A 111 -13.90 15.58 -7.61
C LYS A 111 -13.04 14.41 -8.10
N SER A 112 -12.76 14.41 -9.41
CA SER A 112 -12.03 13.33 -10.11
C SER A 112 -10.67 12.99 -9.49
N ILE A 113 -9.96 14.00 -9.00
CA ILE A 113 -8.68 13.81 -8.30
C ILE A 113 -8.85 12.91 -7.07
N ILE A 114 -9.91 13.11 -6.27
CA ILE A 114 -10.16 12.34 -5.05
C ILE A 114 -10.76 10.97 -5.40
N SER A 115 -11.76 10.93 -6.29
CA SER A 115 -12.39 9.68 -6.69
C SER A 115 -11.39 8.73 -7.34
N GLY A 116 -10.48 9.23 -8.18
CA GLY A 116 -9.41 8.44 -8.77
C GLY A 116 -8.44 7.84 -7.74
N GLN A 117 -8.11 8.55 -6.66
CA GLN A 117 -7.30 7.99 -5.58
C GLN A 117 -8.03 6.91 -4.79
N ILE A 118 -9.33 7.13 -4.52
CA ILE A 118 -10.19 6.15 -3.84
C ILE A 118 -10.28 4.89 -4.69
N ILE A 119 -10.59 5.01 -5.98
CA ILE A 119 -10.62 3.88 -6.91
C ILE A 119 -9.31 3.11 -6.86
N LYS A 120 -8.15 3.79 -6.98
CA LYS A 120 -6.84 3.14 -6.92
C LYS A 120 -6.62 2.37 -5.61
N LYS A 121 -6.99 2.96 -4.47
CA LYS A 121 -6.80 2.32 -3.15
C LYS A 121 -7.70 1.11 -2.94
N TYR A 122 -8.95 1.17 -3.39
CA TYR A 122 -9.94 0.13 -3.07
C TYR A 122 -10.13 -0.90 -4.18
N SER A 123 -9.96 -0.55 -5.45
CA SER A 123 -10.13 -1.50 -6.56
C SER A 123 -9.05 -2.58 -6.61
N GLN A 124 -7.85 -2.27 -6.11
CA GLN A 124 -6.73 -3.21 -6.08
C GLN A 124 -6.93 -4.34 -5.06
N ASN A 125 -7.76 -4.13 -4.05
CA ASN A 125 -7.95 -5.07 -2.96
C ASN A 125 -9.16 -5.99 -3.25
N GLN A 126 -8.91 -7.19 -3.76
CA GLN A 126 -9.96 -8.16 -4.16
C GLN A 126 -10.76 -8.77 -3.00
N ASN A 127 -10.23 -8.68 -1.77
CA ASN A 127 -10.84 -9.30 -0.59
C ASN A 127 -11.80 -8.35 0.17
N LEU A 128 -12.00 -7.12 -0.29
CA LEU A 128 -12.81 -6.13 0.42
C LEU A 128 -14.29 -6.35 0.17
N ARG A 129 -15.01 -6.75 1.22
CA ARG A 129 -16.48 -6.97 1.15
C ARG A 129 -17.29 -5.74 1.57
N SER A 130 -16.84 -4.98 2.56
CA SER A 130 -17.52 -3.78 3.05
C SER A 130 -16.56 -2.85 3.79
N ILE A 131 -16.83 -1.55 3.76
CA ILE A 131 -16.03 -0.52 4.45
C ILE A 131 -16.97 0.45 5.15
N LYS A 132 -16.76 0.66 6.46
CA LYS A 132 -17.54 1.62 7.26
C LYS A 132 -16.99 3.04 7.15
N ASN A 133 -15.65 3.19 7.21
CA ASN A 133 -14.99 4.48 7.25
C ASN A 133 -14.07 4.65 6.04
N VAL A 134 -14.42 5.61 5.17
CA VAL A 134 -13.61 6.00 4.03
C VAL A 134 -13.00 7.36 4.34
N LYS A 135 -11.74 7.57 3.96
CA LYS A 135 -11.06 8.87 4.05
C LYS A 135 -10.93 9.46 2.65
N LEU A 136 -10.99 10.79 2.55
CA LEU A 136 -10.63 11.47 1.31
C LEU A 136 -9.12 11.42 1.14
N ILE A 137 -8.65 11.09 -0.06
CA ILE A 137 -7.23 10.94 -0.36
C ILE A 137 -6.83 12.01 -1.37
N ILE A 138 -5.94 12.90 -0.95
CA ILE A 138 -5.39 13.95 -1.81
C ILE A 138 -3.93 13.59 -2.12
N PRO A 139 -3.56 13.46 -3.40
CA PRO A 139 -2.18 13.20 -3.80
C PRO A 139 -1.32 14.47 -3.67
N SER A 140 -0.01 14.31 -3.52
CA SER A 140 0.97 15.41 -3.54
C SER A 140 0.73 16.47 -4.62
N LYS A 141 0.41 16.04 -5.84
CA LYS A 141 0.17 16.94 -7.00
C LYS A 141 -0.97 17.94 -6.79
N ALA A 142 -1.90 17.64 -5.89
CA ALA A 142 -3.08 18.46 -5.62
C ALA A 142 -2.93 19.29 -4.33
N VAL A 143 -1.72 19.42 -3.79
CA VAL A 143 -1.41 20.21 -2.60
C VAL A 143 -0.42 21.30 -2.99
N SER A 144 -0.79 22.55 -2.71
CA SER A 144 0.13 23.70 -2.76
C SER A 144 0.73 23.89 -1.37
N VAL A 145 2.04 24.15 -1.32
CA VAL A 145 2.81 24.23 -0.07
C VAL A 145 3.49 25.58 0.03
N ASP A 146 3.07 26.38 1.01
CA ASP A 146 3.68 27.68 1.28
C ASP A 146 4.58 27.54 2.52
N ARG A 147 5.89 27.53 2.29
CA ARG A 147 6.91 27.33 3.35
C ARG A 147 7.09 28.55 4.26
N ASN A 148 6.81 29.74 3.74
CA ASN A 148 6.95 31.00 4.47
C ASN A 148 5.86 31.15 5.53
N GLU A 149 4.60 30.96 5.13
CA GLU A 149 3.44 31.07 6.02
C GLU A 149 3.15 29.77 6.79
N ARG A 150 3.86 28.68 6.46
CA ARG A 150 3.64 27.34 6.99
C ARG A 150 2.20 26.86 6.79
N THR A 151 1.71 27.02 5.57
CA THR A 151 0.35 26.63 5.17
C THR A 151 0.39 25.59 4.04
N LEU A 152 -0.58 24.68 4.06
CA LEU A 152 -0.88 23.73 2.99
C LEU A 152 -2.24 24.10 2.43
N PHE A 153 -2.29 24.45 1.17
CA PHE A 153 -3.53 24.73 0.47
C PHE A 153 -3.93 23.55 -0.39
N ILE A 154 -5.18 23.09 -0.23
CA ILE A 154 -5.78 22.01 -0.99
C ILE A 154 -6.85 22.61 -1.91
N PRO A 155 -6.51 22.95 -3.18
CA PRO A 155 -7.43 23.67 -4.07
C PRO A 155 -8.70 22.89 -4.36
N CYS A 156 -8.62 21.55 -4.37
CA CYS A 156 -9.78 20.70 -4.62
C CYS A 156 -10.82 20.77 -3.50
N LEU A 157 -10.46 21.13 -2.27
CA LEU A 157 -11.41 21.28 -1.16
C LEU A 157 -11.56 22.72 -0.68
N LYS A 158 -10.82 23.67 -1.29
CA LYS A 158 -10.66 25.04 -0.80
C LYS A 158 -10.25 25.08 0.67
N LEU A 159 -9.47 24.10 1.10
CA LEU A 159 -9.06 23.90 2.48
C LEU A 159 -7.65 24.45 2.68
N LEU A 160 -7.48 25.28 3.69
CA LEU A 160 -6.18 25.80 4.12
C LEU A 160 -5.82 25.19 5.47
N LEU A 161 -4.66 24.54 5.54
CA LEU A 161 -4.16 23.86 6.74
C LEU A 161 -2.86 24.50 7.21
N ASN A 162 -2.85 24.98 8.44
CA ASN A 162 -1.62 25.48 9.07
C ASN A 162 -0.85 24.30 9.66
N TYR A 163 0.41 24.14 9.29
CA TYR A 163 1.26 23.08 9.81
C TYR A 163 2.30 23.58 10.81
N ARG A 164 2.70 22.70 11.73
CA ARG A 164 3.67 22.99 12.80
C ARG A 164 4.93 22.14 12.74
N PHE A 165 5.05 21.24 11.77
CA PHE A 165 6.25 20.43 11.58
C PHE A 165 7.37 21.22 10.90
N SER A 166 8.61 20.72 11.01
CA SER A 166 9.81 21.36 10.46
C SER A 166 9.71 21.58 8.96
N ASN A 167 10.16 22.75 8.47
CA ASN A 167 10.18 23.09 7.05
C ASN A 167 11.22 22.30 6.23
N ASN A 168 12.11 21.56 6.90
CA ASN A 168 13.20 20.79 6.29
C ASN A 168 12.72 19.43 5.72
N PHE A 169 11.62 19.45 4.97
CA PHE A 169 11.09 18.26 4.30
C PHE A 169 11.24 18.36 2.78
N ASN A 170 11.38 17.20 2.13
CA ASN A 170 11.49 17.10 0.67
C ASN A 170 10.15 17.44 0.01
N LYS A 171 9.08 16.72 0.41
CA LYS A 171 7.72 16.94 -0.11
C LYS A 171 6.64 16.42 0.83
N VAL A 172 5.43 16.96 0.68
CA VAL A 172 4.20 16.31 1.18
C VAL A 172 3.85 15.19 0.19
N SER A 173 3.73 13.95 0.67
CA SER A 173 3.46 12.78 -0.17
C SER A 173 1.97 12.64 -0.48
N GLN A 174 1.15 12.63 0.57
CA GLN A 174 -0.29 12.42 0.50
C GLN A 174 -0.94 13.05 1.73
N ILE A 175 -2.19 13.50 1.58
CA ILE A 175 -3.04 13.93 2.69
C ILE A 175 -4.27 13.03 2.73
N GLU A 176 -4.55 12.41 3.87
CA GLU A 176 -5.82 11.73 4.13
C GLU A 176 -6.69 12.61 5.02
N ILE A 177 -7.94 12.86 4.65
CA ILE A 177 -8.87 13.69 5.44
C ILE A 177 -10.03 12.81 5.92
N ASP A 178 -10.32 12.90 7.22
CA ASP A 178 -11.51 12.34 7.84
C ASP A 178 -12.51 13.45 8.25
N ASN A 179 -13.45 13.19 9.14
CA ASN A 179 -14.43 14.19 9.59
C ASN A 179 -13.81 15.33 10.42
N VAL A 180 -12.66 15.11 11.07
CA VAL A 180 -12.12 16.00 12.11
C VAL A 180 -10.67 16.41 11.83
N TYR A 181 -9.88 15.50 11.24
CA TYR A 181 -8.45 15.61 11.07
C TYR A 181 -8.01 15.31 9.63
N ALA A 182 -6.97 16.04 9.24
CA ALA A 182 -6.16 15.79 8.07
C ALA A 182 -4.84 15.16 8.53
N TYR A 183 -4.53 13.97 8.01
CA TYR A 183 -3.28 13.26 8.20
C TYR A 183 -2.35 13.59 7.03
N VAL A 184 -1.33 14.38 7.31
CA VAL A 184 -0.36 14.85 6.31
C VAL A 184 0.87 13.94 6.37
N ALA A 185 1.06 13.12 5.32
CA ALA A 185 2.26 12.32 5.16
C ALA A 185 3.37 13.15 4.52
N VAL A 186 4.48 13.34 5.23
CA VAL A 186 5.59 14.20 4.86
C VAL A 186 6.86 13.36 4.72
N VAL A 187 7.60 13.59 3.64
CA VAL A 187 8.89 12.92 3.37
C VAL A 187 10.02 13.86 3.78
N PHE A 188 10.79 13.45 4.79
CA PHE A 188 12.03 14.10 5.19
C PHE A 188 13.22 13.47 4.46
N PRO A 189 14.27 14.25 4.18
CA PRO A 189 15.54 13.68 3.72
C PRO A 189 16.04 12.66 4.74
N ASP A 190 16.69 11.60 4.24
CA ASP A 190 17.43 10.70 5.11
C ASP A 190 18.76 11.38 5.45
N GLU A 191 19.10 11.38 6.74
CA GLU A 191 20.42 11.84 7.18
C GLU A 191 21.45 10.83 6.66
N GLU A 192 22.50 11.33 6.01
CA GLU A 192 23.60 10.48 5.58
C GLU A 192 24.23 9.85 6.83
N PRO A 193 24.43 8.52 6.87
CA PRO A 193 25.10 7.90 8.00
C PRO A 193 26.51 8.46 8.07
N GLU A 194 26.82 9.19 9.15
CA GLU A 194 28.19 9.54 9.45
C GLU A 194 29.03 8.25 9.46
N SER A 195 30.14 8.24 8.73
CA SER A 195 31.02 7.07 8.67
C SER A 195 31.79 6.95 9.99
N PHE A 196 31.15 6.37 11.00
CA PHE A 196 31.86 5.98 12.21
C PHE A 196 32.81 4.84 11.85
N GLY A 197 34.11 5.02 12.10
CA GLY A 197 35.13 3.97 11.89
C GLY A 197 35.00 2.77 12.84
N TYR A 198 33.98 2.77 13.69
CA TYR A 198 33.69 1.75 14.69
C TYR A 198 32.39 1.04 14.33
N TYR A 199 32.40 -0.29 14.37
CA TYR A 199 31.23 -1.11 14.10
C TYR A 199 31.07 -2.18 15.16
N ILE A 200 29.81 -2.55 15.43
CA ILE A 200 29.46 -3.66 16.30
C ILE A 200 28.75 -4.70 15.45
N GLY A 201 29.23 -5.95 15.47
CA GLY A 201 28.57 -7.06 14.81
C GLY A 201 27.34 -7.50 15.61
N VAL A 202 26.15 -7.42 15.02
CA VAL A 202 24.90 -7.85 15.67
C VAL A 202 24.24 -8.96 14.86
N ASP A 203 24.23 -10.17 15.40
CA ASP A 203 23.52 -11.32 14.81
C ASP A 203 22.20 -11.58 15.56
N ARG A 204 21.07 -11.47 14.85
CA ARG A 204 19.73 -11.79 15.36
C ARG A 204 19.24 -13.17 14.95
N ASN A 205 19.94 -13.86 14.06
CA ASN A 205 19.59 -15.19 13.57
C ASN A 205 20.18 -16.29 14.47
N THR A 206 19.97 -16.15 15.78
CA THR A 206 20.56 -17.04 16.78
C THR A 206 19.50 -17.99 17.35
N MET A 207 19.88 -19.26 17.53
CA MET A 207 19.05 -20.23 18.23
C MET A 207 19.36 -20.15 19.74
N GLY A 208 18.35 -19.87 20.57
CA GLY A 208 18.51 -19.80 22.03
C GLY A 208 18.47 -18.38 22.61
N HIS A 209 18.85 -17.37 21.83
CA HIS A 209 19.05 -15.98 22.28
C HIS A 209 18.22 -14.99 21.45
N ILE A 210 18.21 -13.72 21.86
CA ILE A 210 17.56 -12.65 21.09
C ILE A 210 18.55 -12.08 20.07
N ALA A 211 19.77 -11.77 20.53
CA ALA A 211 20.84 -11.27 19.69
C ALA A 211 22.20 -11.65 20.27
N VAL A 212 23.19 -11.84 19.42
CA VAL A 212 24.60 -11.92 19.79
C VAL A 212 25.29 -10.67 19.26
N VAL A 213 26.01 -9.99 20.13
CA VAL A 213 26.67 -8.73 19.86
C VAL A 213 28.16 -8.95 20.05
N ALA A 214 28.96 -8.64 19.03
CA ALA A 214 30.42 -8.75 19.05
C ALA A 214 31.03 -7.38 18.79
N ASP A 215 31.93 -6.97 19.68
CA ASP A 215 32.75 -5.78 19.52
C ASP A 215 34.14 -6.19 19.00
N PRO A 216 34.51 -5.79 17.77
CA PRO A 216 35.79 -6.16 17.17
C PRO A 216 36.99 -5.58 17.93
N ASP A 217 36.85 -4.40 18.54
CA ASP A 217 37.97 -3.69 19.18
C ASP A 217 38.29 -4.30 20.54
N SER A 218 37.28 -4.59 21.37
CA SER A 218 37.50 -5.23 22.66
C SER A 218 37.59 -6.76 22.58
N GLY A 219 37.22 -7.37 21.46
CA GLY A 219 37.11 -8.82 21.27
C GLY A 219 36.00 -9.47 22.11
N LYS A 220 35.13 -8.68 22.75
CA LYS A 220 34.09 -9.18 23.65
C LYS A 220 32.84 -9.58 22.87
N VAL A 221 32.21 -10.66 23.33
CA VAL A 221 30.96 -11.17 22.77
C VAL A 221 29.89 -11.24 23.86
N TRP A 222 28.78 -10.54 23.66
CA TRP A 222 27.62 -10.56 24.53
C TRP A 222 26.47 -11.33 23.89
N LYS A 223 25.91 -12.29 24.63
CA LYS A 223 24.71 -13.03 24.23
C LYS A 223 23.50 -12.46 24.99
N LEU A 224 22.65 -11.72 24.31
CA LEU A 224 21.49 -11.04 24.88
C LEU A 224 20.24 -11.93 24.84
N GLY A 225 19.43 -11.87 25.89
CA GLY A 225 18.15 -12.59 25.93
C GLY A 225 18.29 -14.11 26.03
N LYS A 226 19.21 -14.59 26.88
CA LYS A 226 19.54 -16.02 27.04
C LYS A 226 18.34 -16.91 27.38
N MET A 227 17.30 -16.34 27.98
CA MET A 227 16.10 -17.06 28.40
C MET A 227 15.02 -17.14 27.31
N ARG A 228 15.19 -16.49 26.14
CA ARG A 228 14.16 -16.40 25.09
C ARG A 228 13.60 -17.77 24.73
N TYR A 229 14.48 -18.74 24.50
CA TYR A 229 14.08 -20.08 24.12
C TYR A 229 13.25 -20.78 25.21
N HIS A 230 13.68 -20.71 26.47
CA HIS A 230 12.94 -21.29 27.58
C HIS A 230 11.58 -20.63 27.81
N ILE A 231 11.51 -19.30 27.66
CA ILE A 231 10.25 -18.55 27.76
C ILE A 231 9.30 -18.97 26.63
N HIS A 232 9.79 -19.01 25.39
CA HIS A 232 9.01 -19.43 24.24
C HIS A 232 8.47 -20.85 24.42
N GLN A 233 9.32 -21.80 24.78
CA GLN A 233 8.93 -23.19 25.02
C GLN A 233 7.92 -23.33 26.16
N LYS A 234 8.10 -22.58 27.27
CA LYS A 234 7.15 -22.57 28.38
C LYS A 234 5.75 -22.14 27.91
N TYR A 235 5.64 -21.02 27.19
CA TYR A 235 4.34 -20.52 26.73
C TYR A 235 3.74 -21.38 25.63
N GLN A 236 4.54 -21.94 24.71
CA GLN A 236 4.05 -22.92 23.75
C GLN A 236 3.46 -24.16 24.44
N ASN A 237 4.12 -24.69 25.47
CA ASN A 237 3.61 -25.81 26.24
C ASN A 237 2.32 -25.48 26.99
N ILE A 238 2.18 -24.27 27.53
CA ILE A 238 0.93 -23.80 28.15
C ILE A 238 -0.20 -23.75 27.11
N MET A 239 0.06 -23.18 25.93
CA MET A 239 -0.94 -23.11 24.86
C MET A 239 -1.37 -24.48 24.36
N ASN A 240 -0.42 -25.41 24.17
CA ASN A 240 -0.71 -26.78 23.76
C ASN A 240 -1.56 -27.52 24.81
N ARG A 241 -1.25 -27.34 26.11
CA ARG A 241 -2.07 -27.91 27.20
C ARG A 241 -3.49 -27.36 27.20
N LEU A 242 -3.65 -26.05 27.06
CA LEU A 242 -4.97 -25.41 27.02
C LEU A 242 -5.78 -25.89 25.80
N SER A 243 -5.16 -25.92 24.61
CA SER A 243 -5.79 -26.42 23.37
C SER A 243 -6.23 -27.88 23.49
N ASN A 244 -5.39 -28.75 24.05
CA ASN A 244 -5.73 -30.15 24.26
C ASN A 244 -6.75 -30.36 25.38
N SER A 245 -6.74 -29.53 26.42
CA SER A 245 -7.74 -29.57 27.50
C SER A 245 -9.13 -29.13 27.04
N GLY A 246 -9.23 -28.19 26.09
CA GLY A 246 -10.50 -27.79 25.47
C GLY A 246 -11.05 -28.81 24.48
N LYS A 247 -10.19 -29.65 23.89
CA LYS A 247 -10.60 -30.77 23.03
C LYS A 247 -11.11 -31.99 23.81
N ASN A 248 -10.62 -32.18 25.04
CA ASN A 248 -11.04 -33.28 25.92
C ASN A 248 -12.29 -32.95 26.76
N GLN A 249 -12.80 -31.71 26.72
CA GLN A 249 -14.00 -31.29 27.44
C GLN A 249 -15.29 -31.36 26.57
N THR A 250 -15.17 -31.59 25.26
CA THR A 250 -16.33 -31.69 24.36
C THR A 250 -16.98 -33.08 24.30
N ALA A 251 -16.70 -33.96 25.26
CA ALA A 251 -17.43 -35.22 25.43
C ALA A 251 -18.57 -35.14 26.48
N GLY A 252 -18.87 -33.95 27.02
CA GLY A 252 -20.00 -33.79 27.94
C GLY A 252 -20.45 -32.35 28.10
N GLY A 253 -21.59 -32.02 27.49
CA GLY A 253 -22.41 -30.87 27.87
C GLY A 253 -21.93 -29.52 27.33
N HIS A 254 -22.72 -28.98 26.41
CA HIS A 254 -22.64 -27.59 25.96
C HIS A 254 -22.90 -26.61 27.11
N PRO A 255 -22.03 -25.62 27.37
CA PRO A 255 -22.41 -24.39 28.04
C PRO A 255 -22.45 -23.26 27.01
N THR A 256 -23.55 -22.53 27.00
CA THR A 256 -23.79 -21.33 26.21
C THR A 256 -22.84 -20.21 26.67
N LEU A 257 -22.03 -19.70 25.73
CA LEU A 257 -21.24 -18.48 25.91
C LEU A 257 -22.19 -17.27 25.99
N LYS A 258 -22.35 -16.70 27.18
CA LYS A 258 -22.70 -15.28 27.33
C LYS A 258 -21.41 -14.52 27.66
N ASP A 259 -21.23 -13.42 26.94
CA ASP A 259 -20.40 -12.27 27.30
C ASP A 259 -18.87 -12.41 27.19
N GLY A 260 -18.39 -12.98 26.07
CA GLY A 260 -17.26 -12.49 25.25
C GLY A 260 -16.04 -11.78 25.87
N VAL A 261 -15.64 -12.07 27.12
CA VAL A 261 -14.52 -11.41 27.80
C VAL A 261 -13.43 -12.43 28.11
N CYS A 262 -12.28 -12.29 27.44
CA CYS A 262 -11.04 -12.96 27.83
C CYS A 262 -10.40 -12.19 28.99
N PHE A 263 -10.46 -12.74 30.20
CA PHE A 263 -9.61 -12.28 31.29
C PHE A 263 -8.22 -12.89 31.14
N GLY A 264 -7.21 -12.05 30.89
CA GLY A 264 -5.81 -12.41 31.11
C GLY A 264 -5.57 -12.71 32.60
N PRO A 265 -4.51 -13.48 32.95
CA PRO A 265 -4.25 -13.84 34.34
C PRO A 265 -4.08 -12.57 35.20
N PRO A 266 -4.68 -12.52 36.41
CA PRO A 266 -4.61 -11.35 37.25
C PRO A 266 -3.16 -11.10 37.67
N ALA A 267 -2.72 -9.84 37.58
CA ALA A 267 -1.46 -9.40 38.16
C ALA A 267 -1.50 -9.68 39.66
N ARG A 268 -0.64 -10.60 40.14
CA ARG A 268 -0.41 -10.76 41.57
C ARG A 268 0.30 -9.51 42.06
N LEU A 269 -0.44 -8.70 42.82
CA LEU A 269 0.13 -7.68 43.69
C LEU A 269 1.11 -8.37 44.64
N LEU A 270 2.37 -7.92 44.62
CA LEU A 270 3.35 -8.20 45.66
C LEU A 270 2.80 -7.59 46.96
N GLY A 271 2.41 -8.46 47.89
CA GLY A 271 2.06 -8.10 49.26
C GLY A 271 3.10 -8.69 50.19
N ASP A 272 3.81 -7.79 50.86
CA ASP A 272 4.48 -7.85 52.16
C ASP A 272 4.69 -9.23 52.82
N ARG A 273 5.97 -9.58 52.98
CA ARG A 273 6.57 -10.11 54.21
C ARG A 273 8.09 -9.99 54.15
#